data_AF-A0A401IKJ2-F1
#
_entry.id   AF-A0A401IKJ2-F1
#
_cell.length_a   1.000
_cell.length_b   1.000
_cell.length_c   1.000
_cell.angle_alpha   90.00
_cell.angle_beta   90.00
_cell.angle_gamma   90.00
#
_symmetry.space_group_name_H-M   'P 1'
#
loop_
_entity.id
_entity.type
_entity.pdbx_description
1 polymer ?
#
loop_
_entity_poly.entity_id
_entity_poly.type
_entity_poly.pdbx_seq_one_letter_code
_entity_poly.pdbx_strand_id
1 'polypeptide(L)' 'MPTEDRELTLNPEEYSLLRDLYQLTMTACYVAEGLTQSRASFKLFVCHLPDSLGYLIAMGLTQGWDYLEKLS' A
#
# COMPACT_ATOMS: atom_id res chain seq x y z
N MET A 1 -23.25 -18.38 17.37
CA MET A 1 -22.37 -17.24 17.04
C MET A 1 -21.10 -17.85 16.50
N PRO A 2 -20.73 -17.69 15.22
CA PRO A 2 -19.46 -18.22 14.76
C PRO A 2 -18.35 -17.42 15.46
N THR A 3 -17.47 -18.15 16.14
CA THR A 3 -16.26 -17.63 16.74
C THR A 3 -15.38 -17.14 15.58
N GLU A 4 -15.30 -15.84 15.37
CA GLU A 4 -14.46 -15.27 14.30
C GLU A 4 -13.01 -15.69 14.52
N ASP A 5 -12.37 -16.25 13.48
CA ASP A 5 -10.96 -16.65 13.42
C ASP A 5 -10.04 -15.43 13.58
N ARG A 6 -9.94 -14.93 14.82
CA ARG A 6 -9.07 -13.81 15.22
C ARG A 6 -7.58 -14.12 15.05
N GLU A 7 -7.23 -15.38 14.77
CA GLU A 7 -5.85 -15.81 14.50
C GLU A 7 -5.36 -15.44 13.08
N LEU A 8 -6.26 -15.08 12.16
CA LEU A 8 -5.91 -14.70 10.78
C LEU A 8 -6.01 -13.19 10.52
N THR A 9 -6.22 -12.37 11.56
CA THR A 9 -6.29 -10.91 11.43
C THR A 9 -4.92 -10.27 11.66
N LEU A 10 -4.45 -9.49 10.68
CA LEU A 10 -3.18 -8.78 10.76
C LEU A 10 -3.21 -7.69 11.84
N ASN A 11 -2.22 -7.70 12.71
CA ASN A 11 -1.97 -6.59 13.64
C ASN A 11 -1.35 -5.41 12.88
N PRO A 12 -1.52 -4.17 13.35
CA PRO A 12 -0.91 -2.99 12.73
C PRO A 12 0.61 -3.08 12.54
N GLU A 13 1.30 -3.80 13.43
CA GLU A 13 2.74 -4.05 13.36
C GLU A 13 3.12 -5.00 12.21
N GLU A 14 2.20 -5.83 11.74
CA GLU A 14 2.39 -6.78 10.65
C GLU A 14 2.05 -6.18 9.27
N TYR A 15 1.58 -4.92 9.23
CA TYR A 15 1.17 -4.28 7.98
C TYR A 15 2.33 -4.06 7.00
N SER A 16 3.59 -4.19 7.43
CA SER A 16 4.72 -4.21 6.48
C SER A 16 4.58 -5.33 5.43
N LEU A 17 3.92 -6.43 5.76
CA LEU A 17 3.65 -7.52 4.82
C LEU A 17 2.35 -7.32 4.02
N LEU A 18 1.56 -6.29 4.34
CA LEU A 18 0.33 -5.92 3.61
C LEU A 18 0.67 -5.17 2.31
N ARG A 19 1.34 -5.89 1.40
CA ARG A 19 1.72 -5.43 0.05
C ARG A 19 1.52 -6.59 -0.92
N ASP A 20 1.37 -6.29 -2.20
CA ASP A 20 1.35 -7.36 -3.19
C ASP A 20 2.72 -8.10 -3.22
N LEU A 21 2.70 -9.40 -3.55
CA LEU A 21 3.92 -10.21 -3.63
C LEU A 21 4.91 -9.64 -4.66
N TYR A 22 4.40 -8.94 -5.68
CA TYR A 22 5.21 -8.33 -6.71
C TYR A 22 6.13 -7.23 -6.13
N GLN A 23 5.68 -6.40 -5.19
CA GLN A 23 6.53 -5.40 -4.55
C GLN A 23 7.69 -6.05 -3.79
N LEU A 24 7.46 -7.19 -3.15
CA LEU A 24 8.50 -7.91 -2.41
C LEU A 24 9.56 -8.47 -3.35
N THR A 25 9.15 -9.12 -4.44
CA THR A 25 10.09 -9.68 -5.41
C THR A 25 10.83 -8.59 -6.18
N MET A 26 10.16 -7.48 -6.52
CA MET A 26 10.80 -6.31 -7.13
C MET A 26 11.85 -5.67 -6.21
N THR A 27 11.55 -5.55 -4.91
CA THR A 27 12.50 -5.01 -3.93
C THR A 27 13.77 -5.88 -3.86
N ALA A 28 13.61 -7.21 -3.86
CA ALA A 28 14.76 -8.13 -3.90
C ALA A 28 15.63 -7.93 -5.17
N CYS A 29 15.00 -7.74 -6.33
CA CYS A 29 15.70 -7.41 -7.57
C CYS A 29 16.45 -6.07 -7.46
N TYR A 30 15.83 -5.02 -6.93
CA TYR A 30 16.50 -3.72 -6.76
C TYR A 30 17.71 -3.78 -5.82
N VAL A 31 17.65 -4.61 -4.78
CA VAL A 31 18.80 -4.86 -3.90
C VAL A 31 19.91 -5.59 -4.65
N ALA A 32 19.58 -6.67 -5.37
CA ALA A 32 20.55 -7.47 -6.12
C ALA A 32 21.27 -6.65 -7.22
N GLU A 33 20.55 -5.74 -7.88
CA GLU A 33 21.06 -4.90 -8.97
C GLU A 33 21.68 -3.57 -8.47
N GLY A 34 21.73 -3.33 -7.15
CA GLY A 34 22.31 -2.11 -6.58
C GLY A 34 21.53 -0.83 -6.89
N LEU A 35 20.23 -0.94 -7.18
CA LEU A 35 19.37 0.17 -7.59
C LEU A 35 18.67 0.88 -6.42
N THR A 36 18.93 0.47 -5.18
CA THR A 36 18.24 0.98 -3.98
C THR A 36 18.38 2.48 -3.74
N GLN A 37 19.43 3.11 -4.26
CA GLN A 37 19.68 4.56 -4.13
C GLN A 37 19.18 5.36 -5.34
N SER A 38 18.58 4.70 -6.32
CA SER A 38 18.09 5.36 -7.53
C SER A 38 16.80 6.13 -7.23
N ARG A 39 16.74 7.38 -7.70
CA ARG A 39 15.56 8.23 -7.51
C ARG A 39 14.41 7.74 -8.39
N ALA A 40 13.29 7.41 -7.75
CA ALA A 40 12.03 7.10 -8.42
C ALA A 40 10.99 8.19 -8.15
N SER A 41 9.93 8.24 -8.96
CA SER A 41 8.77 9.12 -8.74
C SER A 41 7.50 8.38 -9.12
N PHE A 42 6.51 8.43 -8.26
CA PHE A 42 5.24 7.71 -8.41
C PHE A 42 4.08 8.70 -8.57
N LYS A 43 3.02 8.26 -9.25
CA LYS A 43 1.78 9.02 -9.43
C LYS A 43 0.60 8.15 -9.05
N LEU A 44 -0.33 8.72 -8.29
CA LEU A 44 -1.64 8.14 -8.02
C LEU A 44 -2.68 8.88 -8.87
N PHE A 45 -3.42 8.13 -9.68
CA PHE A 45 -4.48 8.68 -10.53
C PHE A 45 -5.59 7.65 -10.71
N VAL A 46 -6.75 8.11 -11.18
CA VAL A 46 -7.91 7.27 -11.44
C VAL A 46 -8.21 7.30 -12.94
N CYS A 47 -8.33 6.12 -13.57
CA CYS A 47 -8.58 6.02 -15.02
C CYS A 47 -10.05 6.23 -15.41
N HIS A 48 -10.98 5.98 -14.49
CA HIS A 48 -12.42 6.01 -14.75
C HIS A 48 -13.17 6.67 -13.59
N LEU A 49 -14.13 7.54 -13.91
CA LEU A 49 -15.05 8.08 -12.92
C LEU A 49 -16.27 7.16 -12.78
N PRO A 50 -16.94 7.13 -11.61
CA PRO A 50 -18.22 6.45 -11.46
C PRO A 50 -19.24 7.02 -12.46
N ASP A 51 -20.06 6.15 -13.07
CA ASP A 51 -20.93 6.50 -14.22
C ASP A 51 -21.87 7.70 -13.97
N SER A 52 -22.18 8.00 -12.71
CA SER A 52 -23.11 9.06 -12.29
C SER A 52 -22.44 10.29 -11.64
N LEU A 53 -21.10 10.34 -11.56
CA LEU A 53 -20.36 11.43 -10.90
C LEU A 53 -19.29 12.03 -11.81
N GLY A 54 -19.39 13.34 -12.06
CA GLY A 54 -18.40 14.11 -12.82
C GLY A 54 -17.15 14.53 -12.04
N TYR A 55 -17.00 14.09 -10.78
CA TYR A 55 -15.89 14.46 -9.91
C TYR A 55 -15.61 13.39 -8.84
N LEU A 56 -14.42 13.48 -8.22
CA LEU A 56 -14.01 12.69 -7.06
C LEU A 56 -13.50 13.62 -5.96
N ILE A 57 -13.65 13.19 -4.71
CA ILE A 57 -13.08 13.85 -3.54
C ILE A 57 -12.00 12.93 -2.98
N ALA A 58 -10.77 13.42 -2.86
CA ALA A 58 -9.72 12.69 -2.18
C ALA A 58 -9.99 12.68 -0.66
N MET A 59 -10.16 11.49 -0.09
CA MET A 59 -10.35 11.26 1.34
C MET A 59 -9.41 10.13 1.77
N GLY A 60 -8.93 10.16 3.01
CA GLY A 60 -8.06 9.10 3.55
C GLY A 60 -6.56 9.37 3.41
N LEU A 61 -6.16 10.55 2.90
CA LEU A 61 -4.74 10.89 2.69
C LEU A 61 -3.95 10.93 4.00
N THR A 62 -4.54 11.49 5.07
CA THR A 62 -3.90 11.53 6.39
C THR A 62 -3.65 10.12 6.93
N GLN A 63 -4.62 9.22 6.82
CA GLN A 63 -4.49 7.84 7.25
C GLN A 63 -3.44 7.08 6.44
N GLY A 64 -3.41 7.31 5.11
CA GLY A 64 -2.37 6.76 4.24
C GLY A 64 -0.98 7.27 4.62
N TRP A 65 -0.86 8.55 4.98
CA TRP A 65 0.39 9.12 5.48
C TRP A 65 0.81 8.50 6.82
N ASP A 66 -0.09 8.45 7.81
CA ASP A 66 0.16 7.87 9.13
C ASP A 66 0.57 6.39 9.03
N TYR A 67 0.02 5.66 8.06
CA TYR A 67 0.42 4.29 7.76
C TYR A 67 1.86 4.21 7.26
N LEU A 68 2.23 5.06 6.30
CA LEU A 68 3.59 5.09 5.75
C LEU A 68 4.64 5.52 6.79
N GLU A 69 4.30 6.42 7.70
CA GLU A 69 5.20 6.85 8.77
C GLU A 69 5.47 5.73 9.79
N LYS A 70 4.49 4.85 10.01
CA LYS A 70 4.59 3.69 10.92
C LYS A 70 5.22 2.45 10.29
N LEU A 71 5.58 2.49 9.00
CA LEU A 71 6.24 1.39 8.28
C LEU A 71 7.77 1.35 8.49
N SER A 72 8.31 2.24 9.32
CA SER A 72 9.73 2.26 9.75
C SER A 72 10.09 1.03 10.59
#